data_AF-A0A835QUE8-F1
#
_entry.id   AF-A0A835QUE8-F1
#
_cell.length_a   1.000
_cell.length_b   1.000
_cell.length_c   1.000
_cell.angle_alpha   90.00
_cell.angle_beta   90.00
_cell.angle_gamma   90.00
#
_symmetry.space_group_name_H-M   'P 1'
#
loop_
_entity.id
_entity.type
_entity.pdbx_description
1 polymer ?
#
loop_
_entity_poly.entity_id
_entity_poly.type
_entity_poly.pdbx_seq_one_letter_code
_entity_poly.pdbx_strand_id
1 'polypeptide(L)'
;MKRFLLKGVQGITGERPMELPDGTMDSTAVKDSDISSFSETQASYDRNDNDGSIDILHDGKYLSTISSELESDEVHLSSSCILISPKRKLAGRLFVMRNVLHFTCQFIVEGTGGSSVFNNISDGSTSDASKLDHLYVSDKNNQNNGVLGLEFNRGKSNDFNILARDNLLRSKPNKIKKHRRWSILKIKAVHWTRYLLQYTALEIFFSDSVAPIFLNFAKPKDTKHVGTLIVSLRNEAMFPKANSRDRSGMISFVDRRVALEMAETFRECWRRREISNFEYLMHLNTLAGRSYNDLTQYPVFPWVLADYSSEKLDFNKSSTFRDLSKPVGALDSNGLRFLNFSDPDIPSFYYGSHYSSMGIVLFYLLRMEPLQHYTVAYSIEGTYRNCHSNTSDVKELIPEFFYMPEFLINSNSYYFGVKQDGEAIGDVILPPWAKDSPEEFICQNREALESEYVSSNLHHWIDLIFGYKQRGKPAMEAANVFYYLTYEGAVDLESTENAFAKISN
;
A
#
# COMPACT_ATOMS: atom_id res chain seq x y z
N MET A 1 15.65 -4.78 -2.42
CA MET A 1 14.23 -4.38 -2.23
C MET A 1 13.87 -3.77 -0.87
N LYS A 2 14.51 -4.14 0.27
CA LYS A 2 14.18 -3.67 1.64
C LYS A 2 13.74 -2.19 1.78
N ARG A 3 14.46 -1.23 1.16
CA ARG A 3 14.20 0.23 1.28
C ARG A 3 12.91 0.72 0.58
N PHE A 4 12.28 -0.09 -0.28
CA PHE A 4 11.00 0.22 -0.94
C PHE A 4 9.79 -0.35 -0.16
N LEU A 5 9.95 -1.51 0.47
CA LEU A 5 8.88 -2.21 1.20
C LEU A 5 8.46 -1.43 2.45
N LEU A 6 9.45 -1.03 3.26
CA LEU A 6 9.27 -0.09 4.38
C LEU A 6 8.56 1.21 3.97
N LYS A 7 8.61 1.61 2.68
CA LYS A 7 7.98 2.83 2.18
C LYS A 7 6.59 2.65 1.60
N GLY A 8 6.23 1.44 1.15
CA GLY A 8 4.82 1.09 0.94
C GLY A 8 4.06 1.22 2.26
N VAL A 9 4.62 0.67 3.34
CA VAL A 9 4.05 0.77 4.69
C VAL A 9 4.18 2.17 5.30
N GLN A 10 5.31 2.87 5.15
CA GLN A 10 5.38 4.29 5.59
C GLN A 10 4.45 5.22 4.77
N GLY A 11 4.06 4.82 3.55
CA GLY A 11 2.99 5.46 2.78
C GLY A 11 1.59 5.25 3.39
N ILE A 12 1.38 4.15 4.13
CA ILE A 12 0.24 4.00 5.04
C ILE A 12 0.37 5.02 6.18
N THR A 13 1.53 5.12 6.84
CA THR A 13 1.67 5.90 8.09
C THR A 13 1.79 7.42 7.94
N GLY A 14 2.28 7.99 6.83
CA GLY A 14 2.07 9.42 6.53
C GLY A 14 3.09 10.15 5.64
N GLU A 15 2.70 11.34 5.18
CA GLU A 15 3.58 12.25 4.42
C GLU A 15 4.53 13.02 5.37
N ARG A 16 5.85 12.84 5.21
CA ARG A 16 6.84 13.72 5.87
C ARG A 16 7.00 15.03 5.07
N PRO A 17 7.04 16.21 5.71
CA PRO A 17 7.59 17.42 5.09
C PRO A 17 9.07 17.21 4.77
N MET A 18 9.63 17.93 3.79
CA MET A 18 11.07 17.95 3.60
C MET A 18 11.73 18.69 4.77
N GLU A 19 12.64 18.01 5.48
CA GLU A 19 13.58 18.67 6.39
C GLU A 19 14.67 19.35 5.56
N LEU A 20 14.92 20.62 5.87
CA LEU A 20 16.04 21.38 5.33
C LEU A 20 17.35 20.93 6.01
N PRO A 21 18.51 21.06 5.36
CA PRO A 21 19.77 20.65 5.94
C PRO A 21 20.26 21.70 6.96
N ASP A 22 20.05 21.42 8.25
CA ASP A 22 20.65 22.22 9.32
C ASP A 22 22.12 21.85 9.49
N GLY A 23 22.98 22.84 9.28
CA GLY A 23 24.43 22.74 9.44
C GLY A 23 24.93 23.71 10.48
N THR A 24 25.00 23.28 11.73
CA THR A 24 25.76 23.95 12.80
C THR A 24 26.40 22.90 13.69
N MET A 25 27.74 22.83 13.68
CA MET A 25 28.48 22.13 14.72
C MET A 25 28.48 22.98 15.99
N ASP A 26 28.28 22.35 17.14
CA ASP A 26 28.85 22.84 18.40
C ASP A 26 29.07 21.65 19.36
N SER A 27 30.34 21.34 19.64
CA SER A 27 30.73 20.51 20.78
C SER A 27 32.14 20.89 21.21
N THR A 28 32.24 21.59 22.33
CA THR A 28 33.49 22.08 22.89
C THR A 28 34.26 21.00 23.65
N ALA A 29 35.55 20.89 23.32
CA ALA A 29 36.71 20.47 24.15
C ALA A 29 36.56 19.36 25.22
N VAL A 30 37.51 18.40 25.20
CA VAL A 30 38.62 18.28 26.17
C VAL A 30 39.60 17.16 25.74
N LYS A 31 40.90 17.52 25.62
CA LYS A 31 42.18 16.82 25.96
C LYS A 31 42.28 15.28 26.01
N ASP A 32 43.41 14.63 25.73
CA ASP A 32 44.76 15.03 25.26
C ASP A 32 45.53 13.78 24.73
N SER A 33 46.77 13.99 24.25
CA SER A 33 47.89 13.02 24.14
C SER A 33 47.93 11.95 23.02
N ASP A 34 48.71 12.28 21.98
CA ASP A 34 50.06 11.73 21.72
C ASP A 34 50.39 10.65 20.64
N ILE A 35 51.38 11.07 19.81
CA ILE A 35 52.55 10.34 19.27
C ILE A 35 52.43 9.58 17.90
N SER A 36 52.94 10.27 16.86
CA SER A 36 53.78 9.76 15.73
C SER A 36 53.19 8.72 14.74
N SER A 37 53.53 8.61 13.45
CA SER A 37 54.37 9.33 12.46
C SER A 37 53.97 8.83 11.03
N PHE A 38 54.59 9.07 9.87
CA PHE A 38 55.86 9.70 9.43
C PHE A 38 55.69 10.12 7.94
N SER A 39 56.46 11.12 7.46
CA SER A 39 56.88 11.40 6.05
C SER A 39 55.85 11.31 4.90
N GLU A 40 55.49 12.39 4.19
CA GLU A 40 56.30 13.25 3.30
C GLU A 40 56.72 12.65 1.94
N THR A 41 56.19 13.23 0.85
CA THR A 41 56.98 13.82 -0.27
C THR A 41 56.05 14.80 -1.03
N GLN A 42 56.09 16.10 -0.73
CA GLN A 42 56.79 17.15 -1.51
C GLN A 42 56.41 17.20 -3.01
N ALA A 43 55.68 18.22 -3.48
CA ALA A 43 56.14 19.59 -3.86
C ALA A 43 56.61 19.63 -5.33
N SER A 44 56.60 20.71 -6.12
CA SER A 44 56.16 22.14 -6.03
C SER A 44 55.87 22.58 -7.50
N TYR A 45 55.31 23.72 -7.88
CA TYR A 45 55.54 25.14 -7.55
C TYR A 45 54.31 25.95 -8.05
N ASP A 46 54.08 27.24 -7.78
CA ASP A 46 54.43 28.25 -6.76
C ASP A 46 54.16 29.64 -7.43
N ARG A 47 53.84 30.67 -6.63
CA ARG A 47 53.66 32.11 -6.96
C ARG A 47 52.28 32.53 -7.52
N ASN A 48 51.46 33.32 -6.80
CA ASN A 48 51.63 34.72 -6.31
C ASN A 48 51.43 35.74 -7.45
N ASP A 49 50.60 36.79 -7.32
CA ASP A 49 50.58 37.80 -6.24
C ASP A 49 49.19 38.42 -5.92
N ASN A 50 49.17 39.27 -4.88
CA ASN A 50 48.08 40.17 -4.44
C ASN A 50 47.65 41.19 -5.55
N ASP A 51 46.61 42.04 -5.44
CA ASP A 51 46.08 42.77 -4.28
C ASP A 51 44.72 43.47 -4.61
N GLY A 52 44.09 44.14 -3.64
CA GLY A 52 43.40 45.42 -3.92
C GLY A 52 41.86 45.43 -4.10
N SER A 53 41.13 45.33 -2.99
CA SER A 53 39.90 46.08 -2.63
C SER A 53 38.95 46.70 -3.68
N ILE A 54 37.67 46.31 -3.57
CA ILE A 54 36.45 47.16 -3.52
C ILE A 54 36.17 48.11 -4.71
N ASP A 55 35.10 47.83 -5.47
CA ASP A 55 34.00 48.80 -5.57
C ASP A 55 32.63 48.17 -5.94
N ILE A 56 31.55 48.86 -5.56
CA ILE A 56 30.14 48.46 -5.73
C ILE A 56 29.64 48.94 -7.09
N LEU A 57 28.86 48.14 -7.86
CA LEU A 57 27.80 48.66 -8.75
C LEU A 57 26.87 47.60 -9.40
N HIS A 58 25.56 47.86 -9.24
CA HIS A 58 24.39 47.43 -10.02
C HIS A 58 24.21 46.01 -10.61
N ASP A 59 23.37 45.28 -9.88
CA ASP A 59 22.21 44.53 -10.35
C ASP A 59 21.64 44.98 -11.73
N GLY A 60 21.27 44.02 -12.59
CA GLY A 60 20.74 44.32 -13.94
C GLY A 60 21.02 43.30 -15.06
N LYS A 61 21.77 42.21 -14.82
CA LYS A 61 22.07 41.17 -15.84
C LYS A 61 21.74 39.72 -15.46
N TYR A 62 21.16 39.47 -14.28
CA TYR A 62 20.72 38.12 -13.88
C TYR A 62 19.27 37.79 -14.25
N LEU A 63 18.44 38.77 -14.66
CA LEU A 63 17.06 38.51 -15.09
C LEU A 63 16.90 38.11 -16.57
N SER A 64 17.95 38.19 -17.40
CA SER A 64 17.87 37.87 -18.85
C SER A 64 18.18 36.42 -19.21
N THR A 65 18.51 35.57 -18.23
CA THR A 65 18.95 34.17 -18.46
C THR A 65 18.02 33.13 -17.84
N ILE A 66 16.92 33.56 -17.20
CA ILE A 66 15.88 32.69 -16.62
C ILE A 66 14.66 32.58 -17.56
N SER A 67 14.66 33.32 -18.68
CA SER A 67 13.55 33.43 -19.63
C SER A 67 13.61 32.46 -20.82
N SER A 68 14.28 31.30 -20.70
CA SER A 68 14.45 30.34 -21.82
C SER A 68 14.27 28.84 -21.48
N GLU A 69 13.75 28.47 -20.31
CA GLU A 69 13.41 27.07 -19.96
C GLU A 69 11.90 26.85 -19.69
N LEU A 70 11.05 27.69 -20.27
CA LEU A 70 9.62 27.43 -20.39
C LEU A 70 9.30 26.81 -21.77
N GLU A 71 9.83 25.59 -22.03
CA GLU A 71 9.19 24.72 -23.01
C GLU A 71 7.78 24.39 -22.50
N SER A 72 6.79 24.51 -23.40
CA SER A 72 5.36 24.47 -23.07
C SER A 72 4.95 23.26 -22.22
N ASP A 73 4.29 23.54 -21.09
CA ASP A 73 3.67 22.57 -20.18
C ASP A 73 2.38 21.99 -20.84
N GLU A 74 2.52 21.43 -22.05
CA GLU A 74 1.42 20.92 -22.88
C GLU A 74 0.84 19.64 -22.25
N VAL A 75 -0.49 19.64 -22.10
CA VAL A 75 -1.26 18.51 -21.58
C VAL A 75 -1.55 17.55 -22.73
N HIS A 76 -0.79 16.46 -22.83
CA HIS A 76 -1.03 15.41 -23.82
C HIS A 76 -2.35 14.66 -23.57
N LEU A 77 -2.73 14.49 -22.29
CA LEU A 77 -3.97 13.84 -21.90
C LEU A 77 -4.48 14.36 -20.56
N SER A 78 -5.79 14.51 -20.43
CA SER A 78 -6.47 14.79 -19.17
C SER A 78 -7.57 13.76 -18.95
N SER A 79 -7.57 13.07 -17.81
CA SER A 79 -8.50 11.97 -17.53
C SER A 79 -8.98 12.00 -16.07
N SER A 80 -10.28 11.77 -15.86
CA SER A 80 -10.88 11.67 -14.53
C SER A 80 -10.49 10.37 -13.86
N CYS A 81 -9.98 10.44 -12.63
CA CYS A 81 -9.47 9.30 -11.89
C CYS A 81 -9.68 9.43 -10.37
N ILE A 82 -9.58 8.31 -9.68
CA ILE A 82 -9.57 8.25 -8.22
C ILE A 82 -8.17 7.80 -7.79
N LEU A 83 -7.46 8.66 -7.06
CA LEU A 83 -6.22 8.28 -6.38
C LEU A 83 -6.59 7.47 -5.13
N ILE A 84 -6.25 6.19 -5.15
CA ILE A 84 -6.47 5.25 -4.06
C ILE A 84 -5.25 5.28 -3.14
N SER A 85 -5.50 5.36 -1.83
CA SER A 85 -4.49 5.22 -0.80
C SER A 85 -5.09 4.46 0.39
N PRO A 86 -4.26 3.90 1.29
CA PRO A 86 -4.70 3.04 2.40
C PRO A 86 -5.75 3.69 3.30
N LYS A 87 -5.63 5.01 3.51
CA LYS A 87 -6.48 5.79 4.41
C LYS A 87 -7.65 6.49 3.72
N ARG A 88 -7.52 6.82 2.42
CA ARG A 88 -8.39 7.79 1.73
C ARG A 88 -8.43 7.52 0.23
N LYS A 89 -9.56 7.84 -0.39
CA LYS A 89 -9.74 7.85 -1.84
C LYS A 89 -10.04 9.28 -2.27
N LEU A 90 -9.34 9.78 -3.26
CA LEU A 90 -9.44 11.17 -3.72
C LEU A 90 -9.89 11.19 -5.18
N ALA A 91 -11.09 11.67 -5.45
CA ALA A 91 -11.59 11.87 -6.81
C ALA A 91 -11.01 13.15 -7.41
N GLY A 92 -10.66 13.12 -8.68
CA GLY A 92 -9.95 14.21 -9.31
C GLY A 92 -9.63 13.96 -10.78
N ARG A 93 -8.66 14.73 -11.27
CA ARG A 93 -8.22 14.66 -12.67
C ARG A 93 -6.70 14.50 -12.74
N LEU A 94 -6.25 13.53 -13.52
CA LEU A 94 -4.85 13.32 -13.89
C LEU A 94 -4.58 14.05 -15.20
N PHE A 95 -3.56 14.89 -15.19
CA PHE A 95 -2.95 15.50 -16.37
C PHE A 95 -1.63 14.79 -16.65
N VAL A 96 -1.50 14.22 -17.85
CA VAL A 96 -0.28 13.63 -18.37
C VAL A 96 0.38 14.68 -19.26
N MET A 97 1.52 15.20 -18.81
CA MET A 97 2.31 16.24 -19.46
C MET A 97 3.66 15.63 -19.87
N ARG A 98 4.43 16.29 -20.74
CA ARG A 98 5.64 15.69 -21.34
C ARG A 98 6.64 15.08 -20.33
N ASN A 99 6.88 15.77 -19.20
CA ASN A 99 7.84 15.35 -18.17
C ASN A 99 7.21 15.06 -16.79
N VAL A 100 5.91 15.33 -16.62
CA VAL A 100 5.25 15.36 -15.30
C VAL A 100 3.85 14.74 -15.38
N LEU A 101 3.52 13.93 -14.37
CA LEU A 101 2.14 13.57 -14.03
C LEU A 101 1.64 14.55 -12.98
N HIS A 102 0.53 15.23 -13.23
CA HIS A 102 -0.08 16.18 -12.27
C HIS A 102 -1.50 15.72 -11.95
N PHE A 103 -1.75 15.32 -10.69
CA PHE A 103 -3.10 15.02 -10.20
C PHE A 103 -3.68 16.24 -9.46
N THR A 104 -4.95 16.52 -9.71
CA THR A 104 -5.72 17.56 -9.00
C THR A 104 -6.91 16.92 -8.29
N CYS A 105 -7.00 17.11 -6.98
CA CYS A 105 -8.08 16.58 -6.14
C CYS A 105 -9.29 17.53 -6.17
N GLN A 106 -10.46 17.01 -6.51
CA GLN A 106 -11.73 17.73 -6.43
C GLN A 106 -12.43 17.45 -5.08
N PHE A 107 -12.61 16.18 -4.72
CA PHE A 107 -13.31 15.77 -3.49
C PHE A 107 -12.80 14.43 -2.93
N ILE A 108 -13.16 14.15 -1.67
CA ILE A 108 -12.88 12.86 -1.01
C ILE A 108 -14.01 11.88 -1.36
N VAL A 109 -13.67 10.64 -1.66
CA VAL A 109 -14.63 9.57 -1.94
C VAL A 109 -14.87 8.75 -0.68
N GLU A 110 -16.13 8.60 -0.30
CA GLU A 110 -16.57 7.70 0.77
C GLU A 110 -16.85 6.29 0.24
N GLY A 111 -16.70 5.27 1.09
CA GLY A 111 -17.00 3.88 0.75
C GLY A 111 -16.09 3.26 -0.30
N THR A 112 -16.64 2.40 -1.16
CA THR A 112 -15.88 1.64 -2.18
C THR A 112 -15.44 2.53 -3.35
N GLY A 113 -16.21 3.54 -3.73
CA GLY A 113 -15.84 4.46 -4.81
C GLY A 113 -15.95 3.86 -6.22
N GLY A 114 -17.08 3.21 -6.51
CA GLY A 114 -17.37 2.59 -7.81
C GLY A 114 -17.64 3.59 -8.95
N SER A 115 -18.15 3.07 -10.07
CA SER A 115 -18.40 3.81 -11.32
C SER A 115 -19.23 5.09 -11.15
N SER A 116 -20.18 5.13 -10.21
CA SER A 116 -21.03 6.30 -9.94
C SER A 116 -20.26 7.55 -9.49
N VAL A 117 -19.05 7.41 -8.92
CA VAL A 117 -18.22 8.54 -8.49
C VAL A 117 -17.82 9.44 -9.66
N PHE A 118 -17.59 8.86 -10.84
CA PHE A 118 -17.11 9.58 -12.01
C PHE A 118 -18.14 10.58 -12.54
N ASN A 119 -19.43 10.37 -12.29
CA ASN A 119 -20.51 11.30 -12.67
C ASN A 119 -20.41 12.65 -11.95
N ASN A 120 -19.79 12.69 -10.76
CA ASN A 120 -19.64 13.89 -9.94
C ASN A 120 -18.31 14.63 -10.19
N ILE A 121 -17.42 14.08 -11.02
CA ILE A 121 -16.16 14.74 -11.40
C ILE A 121 -16.48 15.72 -12.52
N SER A 122 -16.48 17.01 -12.21
CA SER A 122 -16.84 18.03 -13.20
C SER A 122 -15.81 18.08 -14.34
N ASP A 123 -16.31 18.05 -15.57
CA ASP A 123 -15.56 18.50 -16.74
C ASP A 123 -15.39 20.02 -16.67
N GLY A 124 -14.37 20.45 -15.95
CA GLY A 124 -13.90 21.83 -15.96
C GLY A 124 -13.47 22.20 -17.38
N SER A 125 -14.33 22.91 -18.10
CA SER A 125 -13.99 23.55 -19.36
C SER A 125 -12.75 24.42 -19.20
N THR A 126 -11.86 24.36 -20.17
CA THR A 126 -10.65 25.19 -20.24
C THR A 126 -11.01 26.68 -20.30
N SER A 127 -10.97 27.36 -19.15
CA SER A 127 -11.02 28.82 -19.06
C SER A 127 -10.20 29.33 -17.87
N ASP A 128 -9.14 30.08 -18.16
CA ASP A 128 -8.37 30.96 -17.29
C ASP A 128 -7.87 30.42 -15.93
N ALA A 129 -6.67 29.84 -15.96
CA ALA A 129 -5.81 29.64 -14.78
C ALA A 129 -5.23 30.96 -14.20
N SER A 130 -5.86 32.11 -14.47
CA SER A 130 -5.37 33.46 -14.13
C SER A 130 -6.36 34.30 -13.30
N LYS A 131 -7.53 33.73 -12.91
CA LYS A 131 -8.54 34.42 -12.08
C LYS A 131 -9.10 33.54 -10.97
N LEU A 132 -8.28 33.24 -9.95
CA LEU A 132 -8.78 32.59 -8.72
C LEU A 132 -8.18 33.14 -7.41
N ASP A 133 -7.88 34.45 -7.35
CA ASP A 133 -7.42 35.14 -6.12
C ASP A 133 -8.43 36.14 -5.52
N HIS A 134 -9.62 36.28 -6.12
CA HIS A 134 -10.68 37.16 -5.59
C HIS A 134 -12.02 36.43 -5.42
N LEU A 135 -12.13 35.64 -4.35
CA LEU A 135 -13.41 35.20 -3.77
C LEU A 135 -13.24 34.80 -2.29
N TYR A 136 -12.88 35.79 -1.47
CA TYR A 136 -12.79 35.68 0.00
C TYR A 136 -13.43 36.86 0.75
N VAL A 137 -14.44 37.54 0.16
CA VAL A 137 -15.27 38.54 0.86
C VAL A 137 -16.72 38.49 0.38
N SER A 138 -17.51 37.54 0.90
CA SER A 138 -18.97 37.68 1.13
C SER A 138 -19.58 36.36 1.61
N ASP A 139 -19.81 36.24 2.92
CA ASP A 139 -21.09 35.76 3.47
C ASP A 139 -21.07 35.76 5.00
N LYS A 140 -21.27 36.96 5.54
CA LYS A 140 -21.99 37.15 6.81
C LYS A 140 -23.33 37.78 6.47
N ASN A 141 -24.37 36.96 6.37
CA ASN A 141 -25.76 37.24 6.77
C ASN A 141 -26.74 36.29 6.06
N ASN A 142 -27.26 35.30 6.79
CA ASN A 142 -28.71 35.04 6.80
C ASN A 142 -29.10 34.12 7.96
N GLN A 143 -29.54 34.74 9.06
CA GLN A 143 -30.48 34.10 9.98
C GLN A 143 -31.89 34.43 9.49
N ASN A 144 -32.66 33.42 9.05
CA ASN A 144 -33.99 33.11 9.61
C ASN A 144 -34.88 32.24 8.70
N ASN A 145 -35.75 31.48 9.39
CA ASN A 145 -37.04 30.93 8.98
C ASN A 145 -37.06 29.77 7.97
N GLY A 146 -37.60 28.64 8.45
CA GLY A 146 -37.88 27.43 7.66
C GLY A 146 -38.42 26.27 8.51
N VAL A 147 -39.20 26.55 9.56
CA VAL A 147 -39.82 25.50 10.38
C VAL A 147 -41.03 24.92 9.67
N LEU A 148 -40.99 23.63 9.37
CA LEU A 148 -42.18 22.78 9.23
C LEU A 148 -41.87 21.43 9.87
N GLY A 149 -42.46 21.18 11.04
CA GLY A 149 -42.26 19.95 11.79
C GLY A 149 -43.31 18.89 11.46
N LEU A 150 -42.96 17.64 11.72
CA LEU A 150 -43.90 16.57 12.04
C LEU A 150 -43.32 15.83 13.26
N GLU A 151 -43.89 16.10 14.42
CA GLU A 151 -43.61 15.37 15.65
C GLU A 151 -44.21 13.96 15.58
N PHE A 152 -43.65 13.01 16.34
CA PHE A 152 -44.48 12.23 17.28
C PHE A 152 -43.66 11.61 18.41
N ASN A 153 -44.01 12.02 19.64
CA ASN A 153 -43.87 11.36 20.95
C ASN A 153 -42.50 10.90 21.50
N ARG A 154 -42.00 11.69 22.46
CA ARG A 154 -41.18 11.23 23.60
C ARG A 154 -41.98 10.34 24.57
N GLY A 155 -41.38 9.24 25.00
CA GLY A 155 -41.60 8.65 26.34
C GLY A 155 -40.43 9.01 27.27
N LYS A 156 -40.73 9.42 28.50
CA LYS A 156 -39.77 9.65 29.62
C LYS A 156 -39.32 8.28 30.18
N SER A 157 -38.23 8.05 30.93
CA SER A 157 -37.15 8.83 31.59
C SER A 157 -35.97 7.84 31.84
N ASN A 158 -34.73 8.16 32.27
CA ASN A 158 -34.21 9.09 33.30
C ASN A 158 -32.77 9.53 32.96
N ASP A 159 -32.34 10.65 33.54
CA ASP A 159 -31.05 11.29 33.28
C ASP A 159 -29.87 10.69 34.08
N PHE A 160 -28.77 10.39 33.38
CA PHE A 160 -27.40 10.40 33.91
C PHE A 160 -26.41 10.67 32.76
N ASN A 161 -26.46 11.88 32.18
CA ASN A 161 -25.45 12.33 31.19
C ASN A 161 -25.38 13.86 31.04
N ILE A 162 -24.94 14.54 32.10
CA ILE A 162 -24.50 15.95 32.03
C ILE A 162 -23.05 16.00 32.51
N LEU A 163 -22.10 15.76 31.58
CA LEU A 163 -20.66 16.09 31.69
C LEU A 163 -19.87 15.75 30.40
N ALA A 164 -20.44 15.00 29.45
CA ALA A 164 -19.75 14.54 28.24
C ALA A 164 -20.01 15.41 26.99
N ARG A 165 -19.86 16.75 27.07
CA ARG A 165 -20.13 17.62 25.90
C ARG A 165 -19.13 18.76 25.58
N ASP A 166 -18.08 18.97 26.36
CA ASP A 166 -17.12 20.07 26.13
C ASP A 166 -15.68 19.68 25.75
N ASN A 167 -15.34 18.38 25.69
CA ASN A 167 -14.01 17.93 25.24
C ASN A 167 -13.98 17.41 23.80
N LEU A 168 -14.74 18.03 22.90
CA LEU A 168 -14.52 17.88 21.46
C LEU A 168 -13.27 18.67 21.04
N LEU A 169 -12.10 18.06 21.24
CA LEU A 169 -10.81 18.60 20.82
C LEU A 169 -10.87 19.07 19.36
N ARG A 170 -10.63 20.37 19.15
CA ARG A 170 -10.51 21.00 17.83
C ARG A 170 -9.27 20.49 17.09
N SER A 171 -9.36 19.27 16.57
CA SER A 171 -8.48 18.79 15.50
C SER A 171 -8.62 19.74 14.31
N LYS A 172 -7.54 20.44 13.96
CA LYS A 172 -7.51 21.27 12.74
C LYS A 172 -7.64 20.31 11.55
N PRO A 173 -8.54 20.55 10.58
CA PRO A 173 -8.60 19.71 9.39
C PRO A 173 -7.27 19.84 8.64
N ASN A 174 -6.52 18.73 8.55
CA ASN A 174 -5.28 18.67 7.79
C ASN A 174 -5.58 19.15 6.36
N LYS A 175 -4.92 20.24 5.93
CA LYS A 175 -5.11 20.82 4.59
C LYS A 175 -4.74 19.78 3.54
N ILE A 176 -5.74 19.18 2.91
CA ILE A 176 -5.53 18.21 1.82
C ILE A 176 -4.81 18.93 0.69
N LYS A 177 -3.65 18.40 0.29
CA LYS A 177 -2.93 18.88 -0.89
C LYS A 177 -3.81 18.70 -2.11
N LYS A 178 -4.40 19.80 -2.60
CA LYS A 178 -5.26 19.83 -3.80
C LYS A 178 -4.51 19.38 -5.07
N HIS A 179 -3.18 19.40 -5.06
CA HIS A 179 -2.34 19.06 -6.20
C HIS A 179 -1.21 18.12 -5.77
N ARG A 180 -0.88 17.14 -6.64
CA ARG A 180 0.29 16.25 -6.52
C ARG A 180 0.99 16.17 -7.88
N ARG A 181 2.32 16.25 -7.92
CA ARG A 181 3.13 16.15 -9.15
C ARG A 181 4.17 15.04 -9.00
N TRP A 182 4.39 14.26 -10.05
CA TRP A 182 5.40 13.20 -10.11
C TRP A 182 6.21 13.31 -11.41
N SER A 183 7.51 13.08 -11.35
CA SER A 183 8.37 13.11 -12.55
C SER A 183 8.21 11.82 -13.36
N ILE A 184 7.91 11.95 -14.64
CA ILE A 184 7.79 10.81 -15.56
C ILE A 184 9.14 10.09 -15.71
N LEU A 185 10.26 10.82 -15.73
CA LEU A 185 11.61 10.26 -15.77
C LEU A 185 11.92 9.32 -14.59
N LYS A 186 11.25 9.48 -13.45
CA LYS A 186 11.44 8.61 -12.28
C LYS A 186 10.58 7.35 -12.32
N ILE A 187 9.71 7.18 -13.31
CA ILE A 187 8.88 5.97 -13.44
C ILE A 187 9.76 4.78 -13.84
N LYS A 188 9.62 3.71 -13.05
CA LYS A 188 10.30 2.41 -13.18
C LYS A 188 9.39 1.36 -13.82
N ALA A 189 8.10 1.37 -13.51
CA ALA A 189 7.12 0.45 -14.10
C ALA A 189 5.70 1.05 -14.03
N VAL A 190 4.85 0.65 -14.99
CA VAL A 190 3.42 0.98 -15.03
C VAL A 190 2.64 -0.32 -15.23
N HIS A 191 1.88 -0.71 -14.22
CA HIS A 191 1.14 -1.97 -14.20
C HIS A 191 -0.34 -1.72 -14.43
N TRP A 192 -0.94 -2.46 -15.38
CA TRP A 192 -2.39 -2.54 -15.52
C TRP A 192 -2.93 -3.52 -14.48
N THR A 193 -3.70 -3.00 -13.53
CA THR A 193 -4.19 -3.76 -12.38
C THR A 193 -5.70 -3.61 -12.24
N ARG A 194 -6.25 -4.26 -11.21
CA ARG A 194 -7.68 -4.31 -10.95
C ARG A 194 -8.07 -3.39 -9.80
N TYR A 195 -9.28 -2.86 -9.86
CA TYR A 195 -9.95 -2.24 -8.73
C TYR A 195 -11.36 -2.82 -8.62
N LEU A 196 -11.77 -3.25 -7.43
CA LEU A 196 -13.05 -3.96 -7.23
C LEU A 196 -13.24 -5.12 -8.25
N LEU A 197 -12.17 -5.89 -8.48
CA LEU A 197 -12.07 -6.98 -9.46
C LEU A 197 -12.19 -6.60 -10.95
N GLN A 198 -12.27 -5.30 -11.31
CA GLN A 198 -12.33 -4.81 -12.69
C GLN A 198 -10.99 -4.24 -13.15
N TYR A 199 -10.59 -4.45 -14.41
CA TYR A 199 -9.33 -3.94 -15.00
C TYR A 199 -9.35 -2.43 -15.33
N THR A 200 -9.71 -1.60 -14.35
CA THR A 200 -9.87 -0.14 -14.46
C THR A 200 -8.76 0.66 -13.78
N ALA A 201 -7.70 0.02 -13.27
CA ALA A 201 -6.67 0.70 -12.49
C ALA A 201 -5.25 0.59 -13.03
N LEU A 202 -4.43 1.57 -12.67
CA LEU A 202 -2.99 1.59 -12.87
C LEU A 202 -2.26 1.66 -11.53
N GLU A 203 -1.18 0.89 -11.38
CA GLU A 203 -0.18 1.12 -10.34
C GLU A 203 1.15 1.54 -10.97
N ILE A 204 1.69 2.69 -10.52
CA ILE A 204 2.89 3.31 -11.07
C ILE A 204 3.99 3.28 -10.02
N PHE A 205 5.09 2.62 -10.35
CA PHE A 205 6.25 2.43 -9.48
C PHE A 205 7.37 3.39 -9.89
N PHE A 206 8.03 4.00 -8.91
CA PHE A 206 9.15 4.93 -9.13
C PHE A 206 10.50 4.29 -8.80
N SER A 207 11.58 4.85 -9.35
CA SER A 207 12.97 4.42 -9.12
C SER A 207 13.65 5.12 -7.93
N ASP A 208 13.04 6.19 -7.44
CA ASP A 208 13.53 7.01 -6.33
C ASP A 208 12.85 6.63 -5.00
N SER A 209 12.81 7.57 -4.06
CA SER A 209 12.23 7.40 -2.72
C SER A 209 10.71 7.49 -2.66
N VAL A 210 10.01 7.74 -3.77
CA VAL A 210 8.56 7.95 -3.81
C VAL A 210 7.81 6.62 -3.78
N ALA A 211 6.76 6.54 -2.96
CA ALA A 211 5.89 5.37 -2.87
C ALA A 211 5.11 5.16 -4.20
N PRO A 212 4.79 3.91 -4.58
CA PRO A 212 3.95 3.64 -5.75
C PRO A 212 2.59 4.33 -5.62
N ILE A 213 2.03 4.80 -6.74
CA ILE A 213 0.70 5.43 -6.75
C ILE A 213 -0.31 4.53 -7.48
N PHE A 214 -1.52 4.48 -6.93
CA PHE A 214 -2.61 3.66 -7.44
C PHE A 214 -3.77 4.54 -7.92
N LEU A 215 -4.14 4.40 -9.19
CA LEU A 215 -5.12 5.25 -9.86
C LEU A 215 -6.22 4.39 -10.49
N ASN A 216 -7.47 4.53 -10.03
CA ASN A 216 -8.64 3.93 -10.68
C ASN A 216 -9.27 4.92 -11.68
N PHE A 217 -9.72 4.41 -12.82
CA PHE A 217 -10.37 5.18 -13.89
C PHE A 217 -11.79 4.64 -14.15
N ALA A 218 -12.58 5.36 -14.94
CA ALA A 218 -13.95 4.97 -15.23
C ALA A 218 -14.06 3.72 -16.13
N LYS A 219 -13.11 3.52 -17.07
CA LYS A 219 -13.20 2.47 -18.10
C LYS A 219 -11.85 1.80 -18.37
N PRO A 220 -11.81 0.48 -18.65
CA PRO A 220 -10.57 -0.23 -18.96
C PRO A 220 -9.82 0.30 -20.20
N LYS A 221 -10.57 0.79 -21.20
CA LYS A 221 -10.01 1.40 -22.42
C LYS A 221 -9.18 2.66 -22.09
N ASP A 222 -9.71 3.51 -21.24
CA ASP A 222 -9.07 4.78 -20.86
C ASP A 222 -7.85 4.50 -19.98
N THR A 223 -7.99 3.57 -19.03
CA THR A 223 -6.88 3.01 -18.21
C THR A 223 -5.70 2.57 -19.08
N LYS A 224 -5.95 1.75 -20.10
CA LYS A 224 -4.91 1.24 -21.02
C LYS A 224 -4.31 2.33 -21.90
N HIS A 225 -5.11 3.31 -22.32
CA HIS A 225 -4.62 4.46 -23.10
C HIS A 225 -3.68 5.35 -22.27
N VAL A 226 -4.11 5.75 -21.06
CA VAL A 226 -3.30 6.51 -20.09
C VAL A 226 -1.99 5.79 -19.79
N GLY A 227 -2.05 4.50 -19.45
CA GLY A 227 -0.86 3.73 -19.07
C GLY A 227 0.15 3.57 -20.21
N THR A 228 -0.32 3.31 -21.43
CA THR A 228 0.54 3.26 -22.64
C THR A 228 1.20 4.61 -22.92
N LEU A 229 0.45 5.72 -22.82
CA LEU A 229 0.98 7.07 -23.05
C LEU A 229 2.09 7.43 -22.04
N ILE A 230 1.88 7.14 -20.75
CA ILE A 230 2.87 7.38 -19.70
C ILE A 230 4.18 6.62 -19.98
N VAL A 231 4.09 5.38 -20.44
CA VAL A 231 5.27 4.58 -20.82
C VAL A 231 5.97 5.14 -22.06
N SER A 232 5.22 5.59 -23.08
CA SER A 232 5.79 6.21 -24.29
C SER A 232 6.57 7.47 -23.94
N LEU A 233 5.93 8.43 -23.27
CA LEU A 233 6.56 9.69 -22.84
C LEU A 233 7.78 9.45 -21.95
N ARG A 234 7.73 8.46 -21.05
CA ARG A 234 8.89 8.09 -20.22
C ARG A 234 10.06 7.60 -21.05
N ASN A 235 9.82 6.71 -22.01
CA ASN A 235 10.87 6.16 -22.85
C ASN A 235 11.42 7.20 -23.82
N GLU A 236 10.56 8.06 -24.39
CA GLU A 236 10.97 9.20 -25.24
C GLU A 236 11.83 10.21 -24.47
N ALA A 237 11.43 10.57 -23.24
CA ALA A 237 12.19 11.51 -22.40
C ALA A 237 13.53 10.95 -21.90
N MET A 238 13.64 9.62 -21.70
CA MET A 238 14.90 8.95 -21.36
C MET A 238 15.81 8.72 -22.57
N PHE A 239 15.24 8.46 -23.76
CA PHE A 239 15.98 8.09 -24.97
C PHE A 239 15.58 8.96 -26.18
N PRO A 240 15.75 10.30 -26.13
CA PRO A 240 15.25 11.22 -27.16
C PRO A 240 15.98 11.13 -28.52
N LYS A 241 17.02 10.30 -28.63
CA LYS A 241 17.76 10.03 -29.87
C LYS A 241 17.88 8.52 -30.04
N ALA A 242 17.17 7.94 -31.01
CA ALA A 242 17.03 6.50 -31.24
C ALA A 242 18.30 5.74 -31.67
N ASN A 243 19.48 6.39 -31.61
CA ASN A 243 20.77 5.84 -32.05
C ASN A 243 21.61 5.19 -30.92
N SER A 244 21.02 4.99 -29.72
CA SER A 244 21.66 4.21 -28.66
C SER A 244 21.51 2.70 -28.91
N ARG A 245 22.65 2.00 -29.00
CA ARG A 245 22.68 0.52 -28.93
C ARG A 245 22.31 -0.01 -27.54
N ASP A 246 22.30 0.86 -26.54
CA ASP A 246 21.90 0.54 -25.19
C ASP A 246 20.41 0.87 -24.99
N ARG A 247 19.58 -0.18 -25.01
CA ARG A 247 18.16 -0.16 -24.63
C ARG A 247 17.95 -0.62 -23.19
N SER A 248 19.02 -0.80 -22.41
CA SER A 248 18.94 -1.18 -21.00
C SER A 248 18.20 -0.11 -20.21
N GLY A 249 17.05 -0.48 -19.63
CA GLY A 249 16.19 0.45 -18.91
C GLY A 249 15.06 1.09 -19.71
N MET A 250 14.78 0.66 -20.95
CA MET A 250 13.47 0.89 -21.57
C MET A 250 12.40 0.05 -20.85
N ILE A 251 11.23 0.64 -20.58
CA ILE A 251 10.15 -0.05 -19.83
C ILE A 251 8.96 -0.37 -20.75
N SER A 252 8.24 -1.44 -20.44
CA SER A 252 6.99 -1.81 -21.11
C SER A 252 5.79 -1.49 -20.24
N PHE A 253 4.64 -1.24 -20.86
CA PHE A 253 3.36 -1.23 -20.16
C PHE A 253 3.02 -2.66 -19.74
N VAL A 254 2.92 -2.93 -18.43
CA VAL A 254 2.74 -4.28 -17.90
C VAL A 254 1.24 -4.62 -17.93
N ASP A 255 0.79 -5.14 -19.07
CA ASP A 255 -0.51 -5.82 -19.19
C ASP A 255 -0.42 -7.30 -18.78
N ARG A 256 -1.55 -8.02 -18.84
CA ARG A 256 -1.61 -9.44 -18.46
C ARG A 256 -0.61 -10.32 -19.21
N ARG A 257 -0.27 -10.01 -20.46
CA ARG A 257 0.70 -10.81 -21.23
C ARG A 257 2.11 -10.54 -20.71
N VAL A 258 2.50 -9.27 -20.59
CA VAL A 258 3.82 -8.87 -20.07
C VAL A 258 4.00 -9.36 -18.64
N ALA A 259 2.95 -9.34 -17.81
CA ALA A 259 2.97 -9.87 -16.46
C ALA A 259 3.27 -11.38 -16.41
N LEU A 260 2.76 -12.18 -17.35
CA LEU A 260 3.07 -13.61 -17.45
C LEU A 260 4.52 -13.83 -17.92
N GLU A 261 5.01 -13.08 -18.90
CA GLU A 261 6.41 -13.12 -19.35
C GLU A 261 7.39 -12.74 -18.21
N MET A 262 7.01 -11.77 -17.37
CA MET A 262 7.74 -11.42 -16.15
C MET A 262 7.65 -12.52 -15.07
N ALA A 263 6.48 -13.14 -14.87
CA ALA A 263 6.31 -14.23 -13.90
C ALA A 263 7.21 -15.43 -14.24
N GLU A 264 7.28 -15.81 -15.52
CA GLU A 264 8.20 -16.86 -16.00
C GLU A 264 9.67 -16.50 -15.75
N THR A 265 10.04 -15.23 -15.99
CA THR A 265 11.40 -14.74 -15.74
C THR A 265 11.76 -14.84 -14.25
N PHE A 266 10.88 -14.37 -13.36
CA PHE A 266 11.09 -14.48 -11.91
C PHE A 266 11.06 -15.93 -11.41
N ARG A 267 10.23 -16.80 -12.01
CA ARG A 267 10.19 -18.24 -11.71
C ARG A 267 11.55 -18.90 -11.98
N GLU A 268 12.19 -18.58 -13.10
CA GLU A 268 13.54 -19.11 -13.39
C GLU A 268 14.63 -18.48 -12.51
N CYS A 269 14.58 -17.18 -12.21
CA CYS A 269 15.50 -16.57 -11.22
C CYS A 269 15.37 -17.21 -9.84
N TRP A 270 14.14 -17.47 -9.38
CA TRP A 270 13.85 -18.14 -8.11
C TRP A 270 14.39 -19.58 -8.09
N ARG A 271 14.13 -20.36 -9.15
CA ARG A 271 14.69 -21.72 -9.31
C ARG A 271 16.22 -21.75 -9.30
N ARG A 272 16.88 -20.72 -9.82
CA ARG A 272 18.34 -20.55 -9.79
C ARG A 272 18.86 -19.92 -8.48
N ARG A 273 17.98 -19.63 -7.51
CA ARG A 273 18.27 -18.95 -6.23
C ARG A 273 18.89 -17.55 -6.39
N GLU A 274 18.60 -16.87 -7.50
CA GLU A 274 18.99 -15.48 -7.75
C GLU A 274 18.11 -14.47 -7.00
N ILE A 275 16.92 -14.90 -6.59
CA ILE A 275 16.00 -14.17 -5.71
C ILE A 275 15.50 -15.09 -4.60
N SER A 276 15.25 -14.49 -3.42
CA SER A 276 14.75 -15.18 -2.23
C SER A 276 13.28 -15.62 -2.36
N ASN A 277 12.82 -16.55 -1.50
CA ASN A 277 11.42 -16.97 -1.43
C ASN A 277 10.50 -15.76 -1.18
N PHE A 278 10.91 -14.88 -0.27
CA PHE A 278 10.21 -13.63 0.00
C PHE A 278 10.13 -12.70 -1.21
N GLU A 279 11.23 -12.52 -1.97
CA GLU A 279 11.24 -11.66 -3.15
C GLU A 279 10.37 -12.24 -4.27
N TYR A 280 10.42 -13.56 -4.48
CA TYR A 280 9.55 -14.22 -5.45
C TYR A 280 8.07 -14.09 -5.08
N LEU A 281 7.72 -14.26 -3.80
CA LEU A 281 6.36 -14.00 -3.30
C LEU A 281 5.93 -12.54 -3.49
N MET A 282 6.81 -11.56 -3.23
CA MET A 282 6.50 -10.16 -3.51
C MET A 282 6.28 -9.91 -5.01
N HIS A 283 7.06 -10.52 -5.89
CA HIS A 283 6.87 -10.42 -7.34
C HIS A 283 5.53 -11.02 -7.79
N LEU A 284 5.17 -12.22 -7.31
CA LEU A 284 3.88 -12.86 -7.61
C LEU A 284 2.69 -12.02 -7.11
N ASN A 285 2.77 -11.48 -5.90
CA ASN A 285 1.76 -10.58 -5.36
C ASN A 285 1.55 -9.36 -6.27
N THR A 286 2.63 -8.66 -6.65
CA THR A 286 2.56 -7.48 -7.54
C THR A 286 2.01 -7.84 -8.92
N LEU A 287 2.42 -8.96 -9.51
CA LEU A 287 1.95 -9.40 -10.84
C LEU A 287 0.50 -9.90 -10.82
N ALA A 288 0.01 -10.38 -9.69
CA ALA A 288 -1.41 -10.69 -9.48
C ALA A 288 -2.29 -9.44 -9.32
N GLY A 289 -1.68 -8.26 -9.14
CA GLY A 289 -2.35 -6.96 -8.95
C GLY A 289 -2.52 -6.53 -7.49
N ARG A 290 -1.92 -7.25 -6.54
CA ARG A 290 -2.00 -6.92 -5.11
C ARG A 290 -1.11 -5.73 -4.77
N SER A 291 -1.63 -4.81 -3.94
CA SER A 291 -1.01 -3.50 -3.68
C SER A 291 -1.09 -3.11 -2.20
N TYR A 292 -0.06 -2.40 -1.73
CA TYR A 292 -0.09 -1.73 -0.43
C TYR A 292 -1.06 -0.54 -0.39
N ASN A 293 -1.40 0.05 -1.54
CA ASN A 293 -2.31 1.20 -1.63
C ASN A 293 -3.79 0.85 -1.41
N ASP A 294 -4.16 -0.42 -1.61
CA ASP A 294 -5.54 -0.90 -1.52
C ASP A 294 -5.62 -2.12 -0.60
N LEU A 295 -6.04 -1.86 0.64
CA LEU A 295 -6.15 -2.87 1.70
C LEU A 295 -7.11 -4.02 1.35
N THR A 296 -8.00 -3.86 0.37
CA THR A 296 -8.91 -4.94 -0.07
C THR A 296 -8.20 -6.00 -0.91
N GLN A 297 -7.05 -5.67 -1.50
CA GLN A 297 -6.20 -6.55 -2.30
C GLN A 297 -4.73 -6.47 -1.86
N TYR A 298 -4.52 -6.45 -0.54
CA TYR A 298 -3.19 -6.42 0.06
C TYR A 298 -2.35 -7.66 -0.33
N PRO A 299 -1.01 -7.56 -0.36
CA PRO A 299 -0.14 -8.72 -0.50
C PRO A 299 -0.42 -9.81 0.54
N VAL A 300 -0.34 -11.07 0.13
CA VAL A 300 -0.58 -12.26 0.96
C VAL A 300 0.66 -13.16 0.98
N PHE A 301 0.96 -13.71 2.15
CA PHE A 301 2.05 -14.64 2.42
C PHE A 301 1.52 -15.87 3.18
N PRO A 302 2.14 -17.05 3.05
CA PRO A 302 1.73 -18.23 3.80
C PRO A 302 2.03 -18.08 5.30
N TRP A 303 1.19 -18.67 6.15
CA TRP A 303 1.71 -19.20 7.43
C TRP A 303 2.80 -20.25 7.13
N VAL A 304 4.00 -20.05 7.67
CA VAL A 304 5.15 -20.95 7.45
C VAL A 304 5.36 -21.90 8.62
N LEU A 305 5.42 -21.36 9.84
CA LEU A 305 5.58 -22.13 11.06
C LEU A 305 4.23 -22.72 11.51
N ALA A 306 4.31 -23.84 12.22
CA ALA A 306 3.18 -24.48 12.89
C ALA A 306 3.39 -24.62 14.41
N ASP A 307 4.63 -24.45 14.89
CA ASP A 307 4.97 -24.47 16.32
C ASP A 307 5.09 -23.04 16.87
N TYR A 308 4.12 -22.69 17.73
CA TYR A 308 4.05 -21.42 18.43
C TYR A 308 4.06 -21.59 19.96
N SER A 309 4.44 -22.78 20.45
CA SER A 309 4.36 -23.15 21.87
C SER A 309 5.68 -23.69 22.46
N SER A 310 6.60 -24.19 21.63
CA SER A 310 7.92 -24.65 22.09
C SER A 310 8.86 -23.51 22.48
N GLU A 311 9.75 -23.79 23.44
CA GLU A 311 10.87 -22.91 23.86
C GLU A 311 11.92 -22.69 22.76
N LYS A 312 11.98 -23.58 21.77
CA LYS A 312 12.90 -23.53 20.63
C LYS A 312 12.25 -24.16 19.39
N LEU A 313 12.51 -23.57 18.23
CA LEU A 313 12.18 -24.18 16.94
C LEU A 313 13.25 -25.21 16.54
N ASP A 314 12.84 -26.28 15.86
CA ASP A 314 13.74 -27.24 15.23
C ASP A 314 13.39 -27.38 13.74
N PHE A 315 14.16 -26.72 12.88
CA PHE A 315 13.92 -26.74 11.43
C PHE A 315 14.25 -28.08 10.76
N ASN A 316 14.75 -29.08 11.49
CA ASN A 316 14.87 -30.45 11.00
C ASN A 316 13.56 -31.25 11.20
N LYS A 317 12.65 -30.75 12.04
CA LYS A 317 11.40 -31.41 12.38
C LYS A 317 10.27 -30.91 11.47
N SER A 318 9.68 -31.81 10.69
CA SER A 318 8.58 -31.45 9.77
C SER A 318 7.38 -30.81 10.46
N SER A 319 7.07 -31.18 11.71
CA SER A 319 5.96 -30.60 12.48
C SER A 319 6.17 -29.13 12.90
N THR A 320 7.38 -28.59 12.73
CA THR A 320 7.66 -27.17 12.97
C THR A 320 7.11 -26.29 11.85
N PHE A 321 6.87 -26.87 10.67
CA PHE A 321 6.33 -26.20 9.50
C PHE A 321 4.87 -26.57 9.25
N ARG A 322 4.13 -25.65 8.66
CA ARG A 322 2.82 -25.90 8.08
C ARG A 322 2.94 -26.74 6.81
N ASP A 323 1.98 -27.64 6.60
CA ASP A 323 1.70 -28.24 5.29
C ASP A 323 1.27 -27.16 4.27
N LEU A 324 2.23 -26.73 3.43
CA LEU A 324 2.02 -25.73 2.38
C LEU A 324 1.21 -26.26 1.19
N SER A 325 0.87 -27.56 1.14
CA SER A 325 0.03 -28.12 0.08
C SER A 325 -1.47 -27.91 0.30
N LYS A 326 -1.86 -27.41 1.49
CA LYS A 326 -3.25 -27.22 1.93
C LYS A 326 -3.56 -25.76 2.28
N PRO A 327 -4.79 -25.28 2.02
CA PRO A 327 -5.28 -24.00 2.54
C PRO A 327 -5.48 -24.07 4.06
N VAL A 328 -5.55 -22.90 4.71
CA VAL A 328 -5.62 -22.75 6.19
C VAL A 328 -6.71 -23.64 6.80
N GLY A 329 -7.94 -23.51 6.30
CA GLY A 329 -9.11 -24.25 6.80
C GLY A 329 -9.17 -25.74 6.42
N ALA A 330 -8.13 -26.28 5.78
CA ALA A 330 -7.97 -27.72 5.51
C ALA A 330 -6.75 -28.32 6.24
N LEU A 331 -6.09 -27.57 7.13
CA LEU A 331 -4.98 -28.06 7.94
C LEU A 331 -5.45 -29.06 9.01
N ASP A 332 -6.56 -28.77 9.68
CA ASP A 332 -7.36 -29.78 10.39
C ASP A 332 -8.43 -30.31 9.42
N SER A 333 -8.54 -31.63 9.30
CA SER A 333 -9.58 -32.27 8.49
C SER A 333 -10.93 -32.35 9.21
N ASN A 334 -10.97 -32.07 10.52
CA ASN A 334 -12.19 -32.11 11.31
C ASN A 334 -13.10 -30.91 11.02
N GLY A 335 -14.32 -31.19 10.54
CA GLY A 335 -15.38 -30.19 10.44
C GLY A 335 -15.40 -29.35 9.16
N LEU A 336 -14.40 -29.47 8.28
CA LEU A 336 -14.43 -28.85 6.95
C LEU A 336 -15.55 -29.49 6.10
N ARG A 337 -16.58 -28.70 5.78
CA ARG A 337 -17.75 -29.13 5.00
C ARG A 337 -17.86 -28.31 3.73
N PHE A 338 -18.14 -28.96 2.62
CA PHE A 338 -18.53 -28.26 1.40
C PHE A 338 -19.97 -27.77 1.58
N LEU A 339 -20.17 -26.45 1.63
CA LEU A 339 -21.45 -25.83 1.91
C LEU A 339 -22.26 -25.77 0.63
N ASN A 340 -23.30 -26.60 0.56
CA ASN A 340 -24.29 -26.60 -0.51
C ASN A 340 -25.48 -25.73 -0.09
N PHE A 341 -25.75 -24.67 -0.84
CA PHE A 341 -26.91 -23.80 -0.62
C PHE A 341 -28.10 -24.29 -1.44
N SER A 342 -29.31 -24.06 -0.95
CA SER A 342 -30.55 -24.34 -1.70
C SER A 342 -30.90 -23.23 -2.69
N ASP A 343 -30.23 -22.08 -2.59
CA ASP A 343 -30.36 -20.95 -3.51
C ASP A 343 -29.58 -21.25 -4.80
N PRO A 344 -30.24 -21.30 -5.98
CA PRO A 344 -29.56 -21.58 -7.25
C PRO A 344 -28.58 -20.49 -7.68
N ASP A 345 -28.70 -19.27 -7.14
CA ASP A 345 -27.82 -18.14 -7.47
C ASP A 345 -26.50 -18.15 -6.66
N ILE A 346 -26.36 -19.05 -5.66
CA ILE A 346 -25.18 -19.17 -4.79
C ILE A 346 -24.49 -20.51 -5.03
N PRO A 347 -23.39 -20.57 -5.82
CA PRO A 347 -22.59 -21.77 -5.99
C PRO A 347 -22.02 -22.29 -4.68
N SER A 348 -21.84 -23.61 -4.54
CA SER A 348 -21.22 -24.22 -3.35
C SER A 348 -19.77 -23.79 -3.14
N PHE A 349 -19.37 -23.64 -1.87
CA PHE A 349 -18.01 -23.25 -1.46
C PHE A 349 -17.60 -23.93 -0.15
N TYR A 350 -16.31 -23.88 0.19
CA TYR A 350 -15.81 -24.29 1.51
C TYR A 350 -15.81 -23.13 2.51
N TYR A 351 -15.38 -21.94 2.07
CA TYR A 351 -15.15 -20.79 2.95
C TYR A 351 -16.00 -19.57 2.56
N GLY A 352 -16.83 -19.12 3.50
CA GLY A 352 -17.58 -17.86 3.37
C GLY A 352 -16.71 -16.62 3.64
N SER A 353 -15.65 -16.78 4.45
CA SER A 353 -14.60 -15.79 4.64
C SER A 353 -13.42 -16.03 3.69
N HIS A 354 -12.67 -14.98 3.39
CA HIS A 354 -11.51 -15.04 2.49
C HIS A 354 -10.21 -14.91 3.29
N TYR A 355 -9.15 -15.58 2.83
CA TYR A 355 -7.84 -15.61 3.50
C TYR A 355 -7.09 -14.27 3.53
N SER A 356 -7.55 -13.29 2.76
CA SER A 356 -6.95 -11.96 2.61
C SER A 356 -8.08 -10.94 2.43
N SER A 357 -8.15 -9.94 3.31
CA SER A 357 -9.16 -8.88 3.29
C SER A 357 -8.69 -7.68 4.11
N MET A 358 -9.32 -6.51 3.92
CA MET A 358 -9.00 -5.30 4.68
C MET A 358 -9.09 -5.52 6.20
N GLY A 359 -10.10 -6.27 6.67
CA GLY A 359 -10.26 -6.58 8.09
C GLY A 359 -9.10 -7.41 8.66
N ILE A 360 -8.47 -8.25 7.85
CA ILE A 360 -7.31 -9.07 8.22
C ILE A 360 -6.05 -8.21 8.32
N VAL A 361 -5.84 -7.32 7.34
CA VAL A 361 -4.72 -6.38 7.34
C VAL A 361 -4.80 -5.44 8.54
N LEU A 362 -6.00 -4.90 8.82
CA LEU A 362 -6.23 -4.07 9.99
C LEU A 362 -6.05 -4.84 11.31
N PHE A 363 -6.53 -6.09 11.40
CA PHE A 363 -6.35 -6.95 12.57
C PHE A 363 -4.87 -7.15 12.94
N TYR A 364 -3.99 -7.30 11.96
CA TYR A 364 -2.54 -7.37 12.19
C TYR A 364 -1.90 -5.98 12.45
N LEU A 365 -2.22 -4.97 11.63
CA LEU A 365 -1.49 -3.69 11.62
C LEU A 365 -2.08 -2.59 12.52
N LEU A 366 -3.12 -2.86 13.32
CA LEU A 366 -3.81 -1.83 14.15
C LEU A 366 -2.87 -1.06 15.11
N ARG A 367 -1.74 -1.65 15.52
CA ARG A 367 -0.73 -1.00 16.37
C ARG A 367 0.08 0.07 15.64
N MET A 368 0.26 -0.07 14.33
CA MET A 368 0.95 0.92 13.50
C MET A 368 0.14 2.22 13.41
N GLU A 369 -1.18 2.10 13.27
CA GLU A 369 -2.12 3.22 13.33
C GLU A 369 -3.56 2.74 13.63
N PRO A 370 -4.16 3.14 14.76
CA PRO A 370 -5.37 2.51 15.25
C PRO A 370 -6.60 3.13 14.62
N LEU A 371 -7.46 2.27 14.11
CA LEU A 371 -8.82 2.62 13.74
C LEU A 371 -9.76 2.16 14.86
N GLN A 372 -10.70 3.02 15.26
CA GLN A 372 -11.68 2.68 16.28
C GLN A 372 -12.59 1.53 15.81
N HIS A 373 -13.00 0.66 16.75
CA HIS A 373 -13.95 -0.45 16.56
C HIS A 373 -13.45 -1.70 15.81
N TYR A 374 -12.15 -1.83 15.53
CA TYR A 374 -11.58 -3.06 14.94
C TYR A 374 -10.99 -3.99 16.00
N THR A 375 -11.25 -5.30 15.87
CA THR A 375 -10.57 -6.34 16.65
C THR A 375 -9.08 -6.38 16.32
N VAL A 376 -8.23 -6.55 17.33
CA VAL A 376 -6.77 -6.57 17.19
C VAL A 376 -6.18 -7.95 17.45
N ALA A 377 -5.11 -8.31 16.74
CA ALA A 377 -4.28 -9.45 17.09
C ALA A 377 -3.61 -9.22 18.46
N TYR A 378 -3.73 -10.14 19.41
CA TYR A 378 -3.11 -10.02 20.73
C TYR A 378 -2.20 -11.19 21.10
N SER A 379 -2.23 -12.30 20.35
CA SER A 379 -1.35 -13.45 20.53
C SER A 379 -1.14 -14.15 19.19
N ILE A 380 0.11 -14.47 18.86
CA ILE A 380 0.42 -15.21 17.62
C ILE A 380 -0.11 -16.64 17.69
N GLU A 381 0.19 -17.37 18.78
CA GLU A 381 -0.31 -18.73 19.02
C GLU A 381 -1.85 -18.76 19.01
N GLY A 382 -2.48 -17.82 19.73
CA GLY A 382 -3.94 -17.70 19.77
C GLY A 382 -4.56 -17.45 18.40
N THR A 383 -3.92 -16.62 17.57
CA THR A 383 -4.35 -16.37 16.18
C THR A 383 -4.20 -17.63 15.32
N TYR A 384 -3.03 -18.26 15.32
CA TYR A 384 -2.78 -19.47 14.53
C TYR A 384 -3.75 -20.61 14.91
N ARG A 385 -3.95 -20.82 16.22
CA ARG A 385 -4.89 -21.82 16.74
C ARG A 385 -6.34 -21.51 16.33
N ASN A 386 -6.76 -20.24 16.34
CA ASN A 386 -8.09 -19.86 15.87
C ASN A 386 -8.25 -20.13 14.36
N CYS A 387 -7.24 -19.79 13.55
CA CYS A 387 -7.23 -20.10 12.12
C CYS A 387 -7.27 -21.61 11.82
N HIS A 388 -6.75 -22.44 12.74
CA HIS A 388 -6.74 -23.90 12.58
C HIS A 388 -8.06 -24.56 13.03
N SER A 389 -8.71 -24.04 14.07
CA SER A 389 -9.91 -24.66 14.67
C SER A 389 -11.25 -24.05 14.27
N ASN A 390 -11.25 -22.83 13.70
CA ASN A 390 -12.47 -22.14 13.28
C ASN A 390 -12.53 -22.08 11.75
N THR A 391 -13.44 -22.85 11.14
CA THR A 391 -13.63 -22.88 9.68
C THR A 391 -14.12 -21.56 9.07
N SER A 392 -14.56 -20.60 9.91
CA SER A 392 -14.87 -19.22 9.49
C SER A 392 -13.66 -18.28 9.58
N ASP A 393 -12.54 -18.73 10.13
CA ASP A 393 -11.28 -17.98 10.19
C ASP A 393 -10.18 -18.69 9.38
N VAL A 394 -9.99 -18.28 8.13
CA VAL A 394 -9.00 -18.88 7.22
C VAL A 394 -7.90 -17.90 6.80
N LYS A 395 -7.56 -16.95 7.68
CA LYS A 395 -6.55 -15.91 7.45
C LYS A 395 -5.19 -16.50 7.09
N GLU A 396 -4.61 -16.06 5.97
CA GLU A 396 -3.17 -16.17 5.71
C GLU A 396 -2.42 -14.96 6.32
N LEU A 397 -1.09 -14.91 6.14
CA LEU A 397 -0.24 -13.83 6.64
C LEU A 397 -0.10 -12.67 5.64
N ILE A 398 0.47 -11.58 6.14
CA ILE A 398 0.92 -10.42 5.37
C ILE A 398 2.46 -10.36 5.36
N PRO A 399 3.12 -9.70 4.38
CA PRO A 399 4.58 -9.67 4.25
C PRO A 399 5.34 -9.19 5.49
N GLU A 400 4.72 -8.35 6.31
CA GLU A 400 5.29 -7.70 7.49
C GLU A 400 5.82 -8.70 8.53
N PHE A 401 5.20 -9.88 8.64
CA PHE A 401 5.65 -11.02 9.48
C PHE A 401 7.07 -11.51 9.16
N PHE A 402 7.68 -11.05 8.06
CA PHE A 402 8.97 -11.50 7.57
C PHE A 402 9.99 -10.35 7.39
N TYR A 403 9.67 -9.13 7.86
CA TYR A 403 10.64 -8.01 7.87
C TYR A 403 10.37 -6.85 8.84
N MET A 404 9.22 -6.76 9.53
CA MET A 404 8.80 -5.56 10.25
C MET A 404 8.38 -5.88 11.70
N PRO A 405 9.25 -5.77 12.71
CA PRO A 405 8.89 -6.04 14.11
C PRO A 405 7.87 -5.04 14.69
N GLU A 406 7.78 -3.84 14.13
CA GLU A 406 7.07 -2.71 14.75
C GLU A 406 5.55 -2.94 14.90
N PHE A 407 4.90 -3.76 14.05
CA PHE A 407 3.45 -4.00 14.19
C PHE A 407 3.08 -4.87 15.40
N LEU A 408 4.07 -5.51 16.02
CA LEU A 408 3.89 -6.33 17.22
C LEU A 408 3.89 -5.48 18.50
N ILE A 409 4.40 -4.25 18.44
CA ILE A 409 4.65 -3.36 19.58
C ILE A 409 3.59 -2.24 19.62
N ASN A 410 3.01 -2.00 20.79
CA ASN A 410 2.10 -0.89 21.05
C ASN A 410 2.89 0.38 21.44
N SER A 411 3.85 0.78 20.60
CA SER A 411 4.79 1.88 20.90
C SER A 411 4.13 3.23 21.19
N ASN A 412 2.87 3.40 20.75
CA ASN A 412 2.05 4.60 20.95
C ASN A 412 1.13 4.51 22.19
N SER A 413 1.20 3.42 22.97
CA SER A 413 0.39 3.19 24.18
C SER A 413 -1.13 3.30 23.96
N TYR A 414 -1.62 2.79 22.83
CA TYR A 414 -3.05 2.80 22.52
C TYR A 414 -3.83 1.85 23.42
N TYR A 415 -5.06 2.24 23.77
CA TYR A 415 -5.99 1.38 24.51
C TYR A 415 -6.80 0.51 23.55
N PHE A 416 -6.49 -0.79 23.51
CA PHE A 416 -7.20 -1.79 22.69
C PHE A 416 -8.30 -2.56 23.45
N GLY A 417 -8.63 -2.16 24.67
CA GLY A 417 -9.55 -2.88 25.55
C GLY A 417 -8.83 -3.79 26.55
N VAL A 418 -9.63 -4.64 27.20
CA VAL A 418 -9.18 -5.63 28.19
C VAL A 418 -9.60 -7.04 27.75
N LYS A 419 -8.78 -8.03 28.12
CA LYS A 419 -9.08 -9.46 28.01
C LYS A 419 -10.18 -9.87 29.01
N GLN A 420 -10.66 -11.10 28.91
CA GLN A 420 -11.67 -11.66 29.85
C GLN A 420 -11.16 -11.80 31.29
N ASP A 421 -9.84 -11.95 31.48
CA ASP A 421 -9.17 -11.96 32.78
C ASP A 421 -8.97 -10.56 33.39
N GLY A 422 -9.30 -9.49 32.65
CA GLY A 422 -9.16 -8.09 33.05
C GLY A 422 -7.85 -7.43 32.65
N GLU A 423 -6.87 -8.15 32.09
CA GLU A 423 -5.62 -7.55 31.63
C GLU A 423 -5.80 -6.67 30.39
N ALA A 424 -5.13 -5.52 30.36
CA ALA A 424 -5.12 -4.64 29.20
C ALA A 424 -4.42 -5.29 28.00
N ILE A 425 -4.94 -5.05 26.80
CA ILE A 425 -4.30 -5.51 25.55
C ILE A 425 -3.21 -4.50 25.17
N GLY A 426 -1.95 -4.90 25.37
CA GLY A 426 -0.75 -4.15 25.04
C GLY A 426 -0.07 -4.66 23.75
N ASP A 427 1.20 -5.03 23.86
CA ASP A 427 1.97 -5.67 22.79
C ASP A 427 1.37 -7.03 22.39
N VAL A 428 1.78 -7.56 21.24
CA VAL A 428 1.38 -8.90 20.80
C VAL A 428 2.13 -9.94 21.61
N ILE A 429 1.41 -10.88 22.25
CA ILE A 429 2.01 -12.02 22.93
C ILE A 429 2.71 -12.91 21.90
N LEU A 430 4.02 -13.02 22.03
CA LEU A 430 4.91 -13.78 21.15
C LEU A 430 5.06 -15.24 21.65
N PRO A 431 5.50 -16.16 20.78
CA PRO A 431 5.86 -17.53 21.17
C PRO A 431 7.08 -17.57 22.10
N PRO A 432 7.23 -18.59 22.97
CA PRO A 432 8.37 -18.69 23.89
C PRO A 432 9.74 -18.67 23.18
N TRP A 433 9.84 -19.32 22.01
CA TRP A 433 11.07 -19.32 21.19
C TRP A 433 11.53 -17.93 20.72
N ALA A 434 10.64 -16.93 20.70
CA ALA A 434 10.98 -15.54 20.36
C ALA A 434 11.51 -14.74 21.57
N LYS A 435 11.42 -15.28 22.80
CA LYS A 435 11.98 -14.69 24.03
C LYS A 435 11.57 -13.22 24.25
N ASP A 436 10.30 -12.93 24.00
CA ASP A 436 9.70 -11.59 24.06
C ASP A 436 10.37 -10.52 23.15
N SER A 437 11.15 -10.93 22.13
CA SER A 437 11.71 -10.03 21.12
C SER A 437 10.92 -10.11 19.80
N PRO A 438 10.27 -9.01 19.39
CA PRO A 438 9.70 -8.85 18.06
C PRO A 438 10.73 -9.05 16.94
N GLU A 439 11.98 -8.64 17.14
CA GLU A 439 13.06 -8.80 16.17
C GLU A 439 13.43 -10.27 15.98
N GLU A 440 13.56 -11.03 17.07
CA GLU A 440 13.79 -12.49 17.01
C GLU A 440 12.60 -13.20 16.35
N PHE A 441 11.36 -12.79 16.67
CA PHE A 441 10.16 -13.32 16.01
C PHE A 441 10.22 -13.15 14.49
N ILE A 442 10.53 -11.93 14.01
CA ILE A 442 10.67 -11.65 12.58
C ILE A 442 11.86 -12.40 11.97
N CYS A 443 12.98 -12.50 12.69
CA CYS A 443 14.17 -13.22 12.25
C CYS A 443 13.87 -14.70 11.99
N GLN A 444 13.28 -15.39 12.97
CA GLN A 444 12.90 -16.79 12.89
C GLN A 444 11.84 -17.07 11.81
N ASN A 445 10.81 -16.22 11.68
CA ASN A 445 9.83 -16.34 10.59
C ASN A 445 10.52 -16.19 9.23
N ARG A 446 11.48 -15.26 9.10
CA ARG A 446 12.22 -15.08 7.86
C ARG A 446 13.16 -16.24 7.56
N GLU A 447 13.89 -16.75 8.54
CA GLU A 447 14.75 -17.92 8.39
C GLU A 447 13.93 -19.16 8.00
N ALA A 448 12.78 -19.38 8.64
CA ALA A 448 11.84 -20.44 8.28
C ALA A 448 11.33 -20.30 6.83
N LEU A 449 10.96 -19.08 6.40
CA LEU A 449 10.51 -18.81 5.03
C LEU A 449 11.59 -19.08 3.97
N GLU A 450 12.87 -18.80 4.27
CA GLU A 450 13.99 -19.04 3.35
C GLU A 450 14.59 -20.45 3.49
N SER A 451 14.06 -21.30 4.37
CA SER A 451 14.56 -22.65 4.62
C SER A 451 14.46 -23.58 3.40
N GLU A 452 15.26 -24.66 3.39
CA GLU A 452 15.16 -25.72 2.37
C GLU A 452 13.79 -26.42 2.37
N TYR A 453 13.18 -26.59 3.55
CA TYR A 453 11.83 -27.18 3.66
C TYR A 453 10.81 -26.33 2.91
N VAL A 454 10.78 -25.02 3.16
CA VAL A 454 9.85 -24.12 2.47
C VAL A 454 10.20 -24.01 0.99
N SER A 455 11.47 -23.81 0.64
CA SER A 455 11.92 -23.75 -0.76
C SER A 455 11.48 -24.96 -1.58
N SER A 456 11.49 -26.16 -0.99
CA SER A 456 11.03 -27.40 -1.63
C SER A 456 9.51 -27.50 -1.80
N ASN A 457 8.71 -26.81 -0.98
CA ASN A 457 7.25 -26.99 -0.88
C ASN A 457 6.42 -25.75 -1.25
N LEU A 458 7.01 -24.55 -1.30
CA LEU A 458 6.30 -23.26 -1.47
C LEU A 458 5.48 -23.17 -2.76
N HIS A 459 5.93 -23.86 -3.82
CA HIS A 459 5.21 -23.94 -5.08
C HIS A 459 3.80 -24.54 -4.94
N HIS A 460 3.56 -25.45 -3.98
CA HIS A 460 2.22 -25.99 -3.72
C HIS A 460 1.27 -24.95 -3.10
N TRP A 461 1.79 -24.02 -2.29
CA TRP A 461 0.97 -22.91 -1.77
C TRP A 461 0.69 -21.88 -2.87
N ILE A 462 1.68 -21.62 -3.72
CA ILE A 462 1.52 -20.77 -4.92
C ILE A 462 0.42 -21.34 -5.84
N ASP A 463 0.33 -22.66 -6.01
CA ASP A 463 -0.76 -23.31 -6.77
C ASP A 463 -2.16 -22.99 -6.21
N LEU A 464 -2.31 -22.89 -4.89
CA LEU A 464 -3.59 -22.57 -4.22
C LEU A 464 -3.99 -21.11 -4.42
N ILE A 465 -3.04 -20.18 -4.28
CA ILE A 465 -3.33 -18.73 -4.24
C ILE A 465 -3.31 -18.10 -5.64
N PHE A 466 -2.35 -18.48 -6.49
CA PHE A 466 -2.07 -17.84 -7.78
C PHE A 466 -2.13 -18.82 -8.98
N GLY A 467 -1.95 -20.12 -8.73
CA GLY A 467 -1.87 -21.15 -9.77
C GLY A 467 -3.18 -21.91 -10.02
N TYR A 468 -3.04 -23.14 -10.52
CA TYR A 468 -4.15 -23.91 -11.08
C TYR A 468 -5.16 -24.44 -10.06
N LYS A 469 -4.82 -24.46 -8.76
CA LYS A 469 -5.73 -24.86 -7.67
C LYS A 469 -6.57 -23.69 -7.12
N GLN A 470 -6.51 -22.50 -7.72
CA GLN A 470 -7.35 -21.36 -7.34
C GLN A 470 -8.84 -21.55 -7.72
N ARG A 471 -9.13 -22.27 -8.82
CA ARG A 471 -10.51 -22.44 -9.34
C ARG A 471 -10.76 -23.86 -9.91
N GLY A 472 -12.03 -24.17 -10.14
CA GLY A 472 -12.47 -25.39 -10.83
C GLY A 472 -12.24 -26.68 -10.04
N LYS A 473 -12.17 -27.81 -10.76
CA LYS A 473 -12.01 -29.14 -10.14
C LYS A 473 -10.77 -29.26 -9.23
N PRO A 474 -9.56 -28.77 -9.60
CA PRO A 474 -8.40 -28.81 -8.72
C PRO A 474 -8.58 -28.02 -7.42
N ALA A 475 -9.34 -26.92 -7.45
CA ALA A 475 -9.68 -26.17 -6.24
C ALA A 475 -10.67 -26.92 -5.34
N MET A 476 -11.65 -27.63 -5.91
CA MET A 476 -12.55 -28.50 -5.13
C MET A 476 -11.78 -29.64 -4.47
N GLU A 477 -10.89 -30.33 -5.22
CA GLU A 477 -10.07 -31.44 -4.70
C GLU A 477 -9.07 -31.00 -3.62
N ALA A 478 -8.56 -29.75 -3.70
CA ALA A 478 -7.68 -29.15 -2.69
C ALA A 478 -8.44 -28.44 -1.55
N ALA A 479 -9.77 -28.53 -1.52
CA ALA A 479 -10.66 -27.80 -0.59
C ALA A 479 -10.37 -26.29 -0.51
N ASN A 480 -10.21 -25.64 -1.67
CA ASN A 480 -9.73 -24.27 -1.85
C ASN A 480 -10.75 -23.39 -2.62
N VAL A 481 -12.05 -23.57 -2.34
CA VAL A 481 -13.15 -22.81 -2.97
C VAL A 481 -13.74 -21.81 -1.98
N PHE A 482 -13.68 -20.54 -2.34
CA PHE A 482 -14.18 -19.41 -1.55
C PHE A 482 -15.54 -18.94 -2.06
N TYR A 483 -16.19 -18.02 -1.33
CA TYR A 483 -17.43 -17.40 -1.75
C TYR A 483 -17.34 -16.78 -3.15
N TYR A 484 -18.32 -17.03 -4.02
CA TYR A 484 -18.20 -16.77 -5.46
C TYR A 484 -17.85 -15.31 -5.81
N LEU A 485 -18.30 -14.33 -5.01
CA LEU A 485 -18.00 -12.90 -5.20
C LEU A 485 -16.52 -12.53 -5.02
N THR A 486 -15.67 -13.38 -4.43
CA THR A 486 -14.23 -13.12 -4.31
C THR A 486 -13.47 -13.35 -5.62
N TYR A 487 -14.13 -13.89 -6.65
CA TYR A 487 -13.52 -14.25 -7.91
C TYR A 487 -13.82 -13.21 -9.01
N GLU A 488 -12.76 -12.74 -9.68
CA GLU A 488 -12.86 -11.97 -10.92
C GLU A 488 -13.81 -12.65 -11.92
N GLY A 489 -14.73 -11.85 -12.50
CA GLY A 489 -15.74 -12.28 -13.47
C GLY A 489 -17.05 -12.81 -12.87
N ALA A 490 -17.20 -12.86 -11.54
CA ALA A 490 -18.40 -13.42 -10.89
C ALA A 490 -19.64 -12.50 -10.96
N VAL A 491 -19.45 -11.18 -11.01
CA VAL A 491 -20.51 -10.18 -11.16
C VAL A 491 -20.06 -9.12 -12.15
N ASP A 492 -20.97 -8.75 -13.06
CA ASP A 492 -20.82 -7.56 -13.88
C ASP A 492 -21.42 -6.34 -13.15
N LEU A 493 -20.54 -5.44 -12.72
CA LEU A 493 -20.92 -4.19 -12.03
C LEU A 493 -21.41 -3.11 -13.01
N GLU A 494 -21.26 -3.28 -14.33
CA GLU A 494 -21.78 -2.34 -15.33
C GLU A 494 -23.29 -2.57 -15.59
N SER A 495 -23.76 -3.83 -15.60
CA SER A 495 -25.19 -4.15 -15.73
C SER A 495 -25.99 -4.09 -14.42
N THR A 496 -25.34 -3.89 -13.28
CA THR A 496 -25.99 -3.92 -11.95
C THR A 496 -26.07 -2.56 -11.25
N GLU A 497 -26.67 -1.56 -11.92
CA GLU A 497 -26.99 -0.24 -11.32
C GLU A 497 -27.79 -0.33 -10.00
N ASN A 498 -28.49 -1.45 -9.75
CA ASN A 498 -29.29 -1.69 -8.54
C ASN A 498 -28.68 -2.66 -7.50
N ALA A 499 -27.49 -3.24 -7.71
CA ALA A 499 -26.95 -4.28 -6.80
C ALA A 499 -26.14 -3.75 -5.60
N PHE A 500 -25.87 -2.44 -5.51
CA PHE A 500 -25.11 -1.86 -4.40
C PHE A 500 -25.75 -2.08 -3.01
N ALA A 501 -27.04 -2.41 -2.95
CA ALA A 501 -27.72 -2.81 -1.71
C ALA A 501 -27.33 -4.21 -1.18
N LYS A 502 -26.61 -5.04 -1.95
CA LYS A 502 -26.20 -6.40 -1.55
C LYS A 502 -24.74 -6.54 -1.10
N ILE A 503 -23.90 -5.52 -1.23
CA ILE A 503 -22.45 -5.58 -0.94
C ILE A 503 -22.10 -4.78 0.34
N SER A 504 -23.00 -4.76 1.32
CA SER A 504 -22.86 -3.98 2.56
C SER A 504 -23.44 -4.68 3.79
N ASN A 505 -23.08 -5.94 3.99
CA ASN A 505 -23.15 -6.69 5.26
C ASN A 505 -21.93 -7.61 5.35
#